data_AF-A0A538FD54-F1
#
_entry.id   AF-A0A538FD54-F1
#
_cell.length_a   1.000
_cell.length_b   1.000
_cell.length_c   1.000
_cell.angle_alpha   90.00
_cell.angle_beta   90.00
_cell.angle_gamma   90.00
#
_symmetry.space_group_name_H-M   'P 1'
#
loop_
_entity.id
_entity.type
_entity.pdbx_description
1 polymer ?
#
loop_
_entity_poly.entity_id
_entity_poly.type
_entity_poly.pdbx_seq_one_letter_code
_entity_poly.pdbx_strand_id
1 'polypeptide(L)'
;MIHRPHVDWLAIAPSNALLAAAAIVLLASVFLPRSARRPFSAMVCAIGFVVAFVFAAVLYSHGAVPHEEIAAAMRRDRFGAIAQLIVAGSGLLAVGLSYGERSSEDHIGEYYAILAATGAGMAFFVTANNLMTLFLSLEWFSIGLYVLCAIDRKLLGALEAGLKYLIVGGFGSAVLL
;
A
#
# COMPACT_ATOMS: atom_id res chain seq x y z
N MET A 1 34.24 -11.41 -9.21
CA MET A 1 33.59 -10.22 -8.62
C MET A 1 32.11 -10.34 -8.92
N ILE A 2 31.24 -10.44 -7.90
CA ILE A 2 29.79 -10.59 -8.10
C ILE A 2 29.26 -9.24 -8.61
N HIS A 3 28.74 -9.20 -9.84
CA HIS A 3 28.11 -8.01 -10.40
C HIS A 3 26.82 -7.75 -9.61
N ARG A 4 26.82 -6.70 -8.78
CA ARG A 4 25.63 -6.33 -8.00
C ARG A 4 24.66 -5.62 -8.95
N PRO A 5 23.39 -6.02 -9.03
CA PRO A 5 22.41 -5.24 -9.76
C PRO A 5 22.36 -3.84 -9.14
N HIS A 6 22.39 -2.82 -10.00
CA HIS A 6 22.19 -1.44 -9.57
C HIS A 6 20.73 -1.31 -9.12
N VAL A 7 20.51 -0.73 -7.94
CA VAL A 7 19.17 -0.48 -7.40
C VAL A 7 19.01 1.03 -7.29
N ASP A 8 18.16 1.61 -8.13
CA ASP A 8 17.74 2.99 -7.94
C ASP A 8 16.74 3.07 -6.77
N TRP A 9 17.24 3.51 -5.61
CA TRP A 9 16.43 3.70 -4.40
C TRP A 9 15.31 4.73 -4.59
N LEU A 10 15.47 5.66 -5.53
CA LEU A 10 14.44 6.64 -5.82
C LEU A 10 13.23 5.98 -6.50
N ALA A 11 13.46 4.97 -7.36
CA ALA A 11 12.40 4.28 -8.09
C ALA A 11 11.42 3.55 -7.17
N ILE A 12 11.92 3.03 -6.04
CA ILE A 12 11.12 2.32 -5.02
C ILE A 12 10.75 3.22 -3.82
N ALA A 13 11.07 4.51 -3.87
CA ALA A 13 10.79 5.43 -2.77
C ALA A 13 9.29 5.57 -2.43
N PRO A 14 8.34 5.63 -3.39
CA PRO A 14 6.92 5.75 -3.06
C PRO A 14 6.38 4.56 -2.24
N SER A 15 6.71 3.33 -2.62
CA SER A 15 6.28 2.14 -1.88
C SER A 15 7.00 2.03 -0.53
N ASN A 16 8.29 2.32 -0.47
CA ASN A 16 9.05 2.31 0.78
C ASN A 16 8.54 3.35 1.81
N ALA A 17 8.10 4.52 1.36
CA ALA A 17 7.49 5.52 2.24
C ALA A 17 6.23 4.98 2.92
N LEU A 18 5.39 4.24 2.18
CA LEU A 18 4.19 3.61 2.71
C LEU A 18 4.51 2.45 3.66
N LEU A 19 5.53 1.65 3.35
CA LEU A 19 5.99 0.58 4.25
C LEU A 19 6.57 1.14 5.55
N ALA A 20 7.34 2.22 5.47
CA ALA A 20 7.85 2.91 6.64
C ALA A 20 6.70 3.44 7.50
N ALA A 21 5.69 4.07 6.89
CA ALA A 21 4.49 4.52 7.61
C ALA A 21 3.76 3.34 8.26
N ALA A 22 3.54 2.22 7.55
CA ALA A 22 2.92 1.03 8.09
C ALA A 22 3.69 0.47 9.31
N ALA A 23 5.01 0.35 9.19
CA ALA A 23 5.88 -0.13 10.27
C ALA A 23 5.85 0.80 11.49
N ILE A 24 5.94 2.13 11.27
CA ILE A 24 5.86 3.12 12.35
C ILE A 24 4.52 3.02 13.06
N VAL A 25 3.41 2.92 12.33
CA VAL A 25 2.08 2.77 12.93
C VAL A 25 1.98 1.49 13.75
N LEU A 26 2.39 0.33 13.22
CA LEU A 26 2.34 -0.93 13.95
C LEU A 26 3.18 -0.89 15.22
N LEU A 27 4.42 -0.41 15.14
CA LEU A 27 5.33 -0.39 16.29
C LEU A 27 4.91 0.65 17.34
N ALA A 28 4.53 1.86 16.92
CA ALA A 28 4.20 2.93 17.87
C ALA A 28 2.80 2.80 18.47
N SER A 29 1.82 2.26 17.72
CA SER A 29 0.45 2.07 18.22
C SER A 29 0.36 1.16 19.44
N VAL A 30 1.30 0.22 19.61
CA VAL A 30 1.41 -0.66 20.78
C VAL A 30 1.63 0.13 22.06
N PHE A 31 2.42 1.20 22.01
CA PHE A 31 2.78 2.02 23.17
C PHE A 31 1.80 3.15 23.45
N LEU A 32 0.85 3.43 22.54
CA LEU A 32 -0.06 4.57 22.64
C LEU A 32 -1.35 4.22 23.40
N PRO A 33 -1.88 5.16 24.22
CA PRO A 33 -3.20 5.03 24.83
C PRO A 33 -4.31 5.10 23.78
N ARG A 34 -5.46 4.46 24.03
CA ARG A 34 -6.57 4.33 23.07
C ARG A 34 -7.01 5.65 22.45
N SER A 35 -7.08 6.73 23.24
CA SER A 35 -7.45 8.07 22.78
C SER A 35 -6.49 8.68 21.76
N ALA A 36 -5.19 8.36 21.85
CA ALA A 36 -4.17 8.91 20.95
C ALA A 36 -3.91 8.03 19.72
N ARG A 37 -4.31 6.75 19.74
CA ARG A 37 -4.04 5.80 18.65
C ARG A 37 -4.60 6.26 17.32
N ARG A 38 -5.83 6.77 17.30
CA ARG A 38 -6.48 7.24 16.06
C ARG A 38 -5.81 8.45 15.44
N PRO A 39 -5.68 9.60 16.13
CA PRO A 39 -5.04 10.78 15.53
C PRO A 39 -3.60 10.48 15.13
N PHE A 40 -2.85 9.72 15.95
CA PHE A 40 -1.48 9.35 15.61
C PHE A 40 -1.41 8.45 14.37
N SER A 41 -2.16 7.35 14.33
CA SER A 41 -2.08 6.37 13.24
C SER A 41 -2.57 6.96 11.92
N ALA A 42 -3.66 7.73 11.96
CA ALA A 42 -4.17 8.44 10.79
C ALA A 42 -3.17 9.48 10.29
N MET A 43 -2.55 10.26 11.19
CA MET A 43 -1.54 11.25 10.82
C MET A 43 -0.32 10.62 10.17
N VAL A 44 0.24 9.56 10.76
CA VAL A 44 1.42 8.87 10.20
C VAL A 44 1.08 8.23 8.85
N CYS A 45 -0.09 7.59 8.73
CA CYS A 45 -0.55 7.02 7.47
C CYS A 45 -0.75 8.11 6.39
N ALA A 46 -1.39 9.23 6.73
CA ALA A 46 -1.55 10.38 5.83
C ALA A 46 -0.19 10.95 5.38
N ILE A 47 0.75 11.13 6.32
CA ILE A 47 2.12 11.58 6.00
C ILE A 47 2.79 10.59 5.06
N GLY A 48 2.64 9.27 5.30
CA GLY A 48 3.14 8.23 4.39
C GLY A 48 2.61 8.41 2.96
N PHE A 49 1.29 8.59 2.80
CA PHE A 49 0.68 8.83 1.49
C PHE A 49 1.11 10.17 0.86
N VAL A 50 1.26 11.24 1.64
CA VAL A 50 1.79 12.52 1.13
C VAL A 50 3.24 12.37 0.65
N VAL A 51 4.10 11.71 1.43
CA VAL A 51 5.50 11.47 1.05
C VAL A 51 5.57 10.59 -0.21
N ALA A 52 4.75 9.55 -0.29
CA ALA A 52 4.64 8.72 -1.50
C ALA A 52 4.17 9.53 -2.72
N PHE A 53 3.19 10.42 -2.54
CA PHE A 53 2.72 11.32 -3.59
C PHE A 53 3.82 12.27 -4.07
N VAL A 54 4.58 12.87 -3.16
CA VAL A 54 5.71 13.75 -3.49
C VAL A 54 6.79 12.97 -4.25
N PHE A 55 7.16 11.77 -3.80
CA PHE A 55 8.13 10.94 -4.52
C PHE A 55 7.62 10.55 -5.91
N ALA A 56 6.34 10.19 -6.06
CA ALA A 56 5.74 9.90 -7.35
C ALA A 56 5.77 11.12 -8.29
N ALA A 57 5.53 12.33 -7.75
CA ALA A 57 5.62 13.58 -8.52
C ALA A 57 7.07 13.90 -8.95
N VAL A 58 8.04 13.65 -8.08
CA VAL A 58 9.47 13.75 -8.42
C VAL A 58 9.86 12.71 -9.48
N LEU A 59 9.35 11.49 -9.39
CA LEU A 59 9.56 10.45 -10.41
C LEU A 59 9.01 10.88 -11.76
N TYR A 60 7.82 11.48 -11.77
CA TYR A 60 7.18 11.99 -12.98
C TYR A 60 8.03 13.05 -13.69
N SER A 61 8.63 13.98 -12.93
CA SER A 61 9.47 15.04 -13.49
C SER A 61 10.79 14.50 -14.06
N HIS A 62 11.34 13.44 -13.48
CA HIS A 62 12.59 12.81 -13.93
C HIS A 62 12.38 11.70 -14.98
N GLY A 63 11.16 11.20 -15.16
CA GLY A 63 10.84 10.00 -15.96
C GLY A 63 10.82 10.17 -17.48
N ALA A 64 11.60 11.11 -18.05
CA ALA A 64 11.63 11.34 -19.50
C ALA A 64 12.26 10.17 -20.28
N VAL A 65 13.19 9.43 -19.67
CA VAL A 65 13.82 8.24 -20.25
C VAL A 65 13.36 7.02 -19.43
N PRO A 66 12.72 6.01 -20.05
CA PRO A 66 12.36 4.78 -19.36
C PRO A 66 13.62 4.04 -18.90
N HIS A 67 13.64 3.65 -17.62
CA HIS A 67 14.71 2.82 -17.07
C HIS A 67 14.13 1.52 -16.50
N GLU A 68 14.75 0.41 -16.86
CA GLU A 68 14.48 -0.89 -16.25
C GLU A 68 15.29 -1.01 -14.97
N GLU A 69 14.60 -1.27 -13.86
CA GLU A 69 15.16 -1.34 -12.53
C GLU A 69 15.05 -2.77 -12.00
N ILE A 70 15.97 -3.16 -11.12
CA ILE A 70 15.98 -4.47 -10.44
C ILE A 70 15.86 -5.63 -11.45
N ALA A 71 16.87 -5.80 -12.31
CA ALA A 71 16.91 -6.87 -13.31
C ALA A 71 15.66 -6.93 -14.22
N ALA A 72 15.17 -5.75 -14.65
CA ALA A 72 13.98 -5.60 -15.50
C ALA A 72 12.66 -6.08 -14.86
N ALA A 73 12.63 -6.28 -13.54
CA ALA A 73 11.41 -6.62 -12.81
C ALA A 73 10.49 -5.41 -12.60
N MET A 74 11.07 -4.22 -12.48
CA MET A 74 10.35 -2.96 -12.35
C MET A 74 10.72 -2.03 -13.49
N ARG A 75 9.75 -1.24 -13.94
CA ARG A 75 9.95 -0.24 -14.98
C ARG A 75 9.58 1.12 -14.45
N ARG A 76 10.52 2.05 -14.56
CA ARG A 76 10.34 3.46 -14.20
C ARG A 76 10.00 4.25 -15.45
N ASP A 77 8.76 4.72 -15.55
CA ASP A 77 8.31 5.65 -16.57
C ASP A 77 7.22 6.61 -16.05
N ARG A 78 6.83 7.59 -16.89
CA ARG A 78 5.79 8.58 -16.55
C ARG A 78 4.42 7.94 -16.30
N PHE A 79 4.11 6.82 -16.95
CA PHE A 79 2.83 6.16 -16.78
C PHE A 79 2.74 5.51 -15.39
N GLY A 80 3.77 4.77 -14.99
CA GLY A 80 3.89 4.23 -13.64
C GLY A 80 3.86 5.34 -12.58
N ALA A 81 4.53 6.47 -12.81
CA ALA A 81 4.50 7.61 -11.91
C ALA A 81 3.11 8.24 -11.76
N ILE A 82 2.35 8.41 -12.86
CA ILE A 82 0.96 8.88 -12.79
C ILE A 82 0.09 7.89 -12.02
N ALA A 83 0.23 6.59 -12.28
CA ALA A 83 -0.52 5.57 -11.57
C ALA A 83 -0.20 5.59 -10.06
N GLN A 84 1.07 5.75 -9.67
CA GLN A 84 1.48 5.93 -8.27
C GLN A 84 0.89 7.20 -7.64
N LEU A 85 0.77 8.31 -8.38
CA LEU A 85 0.08 9.52 -7.91
C LEU A 85 -1.40 9.25 -7.62
N ILE A 86 -2.08 8.50 -8.49
CA ILE A 86 -3.49 8.12 -8.30
C ILE A 86 -3.63 7.23 -7.06
N VAL A 87 -2.74 6.24 -6.88
CA VAL A 87 -2.72 5.36 -5.70
C VAL A 87 -2.49 6.16 -4.41
N ALA A 88 -1.52 7.08 -4.42
CA ALA A 88 -1.23 7.89 -3.25
C ALA A 88 -2.37 8.87 -2.93
N GLY A 89 -2.98 9.47 -3.96
CA GLY A 89 -4.14 10.34 -3.82
C GLY A 89 -5.38 9.61 -3.29
N SER A 90 -5.67 8.41 -3.82
CA SER A 90 -6.81 7.60 -3.35
C SER A 90 -6.60 7.11 -1.91
N GLY A 91 -5.37 6.74 -1.55
CA GLY A 91 -5.00 6.39 -0.18
C GLY A 91 -5.17 7.56 0.80
N LEU A 92 -4.78 8.78 0.41
CA LEU A 92 -4.99 9.99 1.21
C LEU A 92 -6.50 10.25 1.44
N LEU A 93 -7.31 10.11 0.39
CA LEU A 93 -8.77 10.24 0.49
C LEU A 93 -9.35 9.16 1.41
N ALA A 94 -8.89 7.91 1.30
CA ALA A 94 -9.32 6.81 2.15
C ALA A 94 -9.01 7.09 3.64
N VAL A 95 -7.82 7.63 3.95
CA VAL A 95 -7.46 8.05 5.32
C VAL A 95 -8.40 9.14 5.83
N GLY A 96 -8.68 10.15 5.00
CA GLY A 96 -9.56 11.27 5.36
C GLY A 96 -11.00 10.83 5.61
N LEU A 97 -11.57 10.00 4.74
CA LEU A 97 -12.93 9.44 4.91
C LEU A 97 -13.01 8.54 6.14
N SER A 98 -12.03 7.64 6.32
CA SER A 98 -11.97 6.74 7.45
C SER A 98 -11.83 7.48 8.79
N TYR A 99 -11.17 8.65 8.83
CA TYR A 99 -11.04 9.43 10.07
C TYR A 99 -12.38 9.93 10.62
N GLY A 100 -13.40 10.12 9.78
CA GLY A 100 -14.74 10.54 10.20
C GLY A 100 -15.64 9.40 10.69
N GLU A 101 -15.31 8.14 10.41
CA GLU A 101 -16.19 7.01 10.73
C GLU A 101 -16.16 6.67 12.22
N ARG A 102 -17.32 6.36 12.81
CA ARG A 102 -17.41 5.93 14.21
C ARG A 102 -17.16 4.42 14.31
N SER A 103 -15.96 3.99 13.91
CA SER A 103 -15.56 2.59 14.02
C SER A 103 -15.17 2.22 15.46
N SER A 104 -15.25 0.93 15.78
CA SER A 104 -14.81 0.36 17.05
C SER A 104 -13.35 0.75 17.33
N GLU A 105 -13.05 1.17 18.57
CA GLU A 105 -11.68 1.59 18.96
C GLU A 105 -10.66 0.45 18.92
N ASP A 106 -11.15 -0.79 18.87
CA ASP A 106 -10.35 -1.98 18.71
C ASP A 106 -9.84 -2.06 17.25
N HIS A 107 -8.52 -2.10 17.08
CA HIS A 107 -7.78 -2.29 15.80
C HIS A 107 -7.49 -1.04 14.93
N ILE A 108 -7.57 0.17 15.47
CA ILE A 108 -7.32 1.41 14.70
C ILE A 108 -5.89 1.47 14.14
N GLY A 109 -4.89 1.06 14.92
CA GLY A 109 -3.48 1.10 14.48
C GLY A 109 -3.25 0.12 13.32
N GLU A 110 -3.75 -1.10 13.50
CA GLU A 110 -3.70 -2.17 12.52
C GLU A 110 -4.41 -1.77 11.22
N TYR A 111 -5.56 -1.10 11.30
CA TYR A 111 -6.28 -0.60 10.13
C TYR A 111 -5.40 0.34 9.29
N TYR A 112 -4.86 1.41 9.89
CA TYR A 112 -4.07 2.39 9.15
C TYR A 112 -2.73 1.83 8.66
N ALA A 113 -2.14 0.89 9.41
CA ALA A 113 -0.95 0.18 8.98
C ALA A 113 -1.20 -0.71 7.76
N ILE A 114 -2.27 -1.52 7.81
CA ILE A 114 -2.65 -2.39 6.69
C ILE A 114 -3.05 -1.55 5.48
N LEU A 115 -3.73 -0.41 5.68
CA LEU A 115 -4.06 0.52 4.60
C LEU A 115 -2.80 1.05 3.89
N ALA A 116 -1.79 1.47 4.66
CA ALA A 116 -0.50 1.90 4.10
C ALA A 116 0.25 0.75 3.41
N ALA A 117 0.31 -0.44 4.02
CA ALA A 117 0.95 -1.62 3.42
C ALA A 117 0.26 -2.08 2.13
N THR A 118 -1.07 -2.02 2.09
CA THR A 118 -1.88 -2.29 0.90
C THR A 118 -1.58 -1.28 -0.20
N GLY A 119 -1.51 0.01 0.14
CA GLY A 119 -1.07 1.07 -0.78
C GLY A 119 0.34 0.83 -1.33
N ALA A 120 1.27 0.31 -0.52
CA ALA A 120 2.62 -0.06 -0.96
C ALA A 120 2.60 -1.19 -2.01
N GLY A 121 1.80 -2.24 -1.77
CA GLY A 121 1.59 -3.32 -2.73
C GLY A 121 1.06 -2.82 -4.08
N MET A 122 0.09 -1.91 -4.06
CA MET A 122 -0.45 -1.30 -5.29
C MET A 122 0.58 -0.38 -5.98
N ALA A 123 1.38 0.36 -5.21
CA ALA A 123 2.45 1.20 -5.76
C ALA A 123 3.57 0.36 -6.43
N PHE A 124 3.82 -0.86 -5.95
CA PHE A 124 4.67 -1.85 -6.62
C PHE A 124 4.01 -2.39 -7.90
N PHE A 125 2.72 -2.77 -7.81
CA PHE A 125 1.96 -3.35 -8.91
C PHE A 125 1.99 -2.49 -10.18
N VAL A 126 1.76 -1.18 -10.04
CA VAL A 126 1.70 -0.26 -11.19
C VAL A 126 3.05 -0.03 -11.88
N THR A 127 4.14 -0.53 -11.29
CA THR A 127 5.50 -0.47 -11.85
C THR A 127 6.06 -1.83 -12.25
N ALA A 128 5.26 -2.90 -12.13
CA ALA A 128 5.68 -4.25 -12.48
C ALA A 128 5.94 -4.37 -14.00
N ASN A 129 7.08 -4.97 -14.36
CA ASN A 129 7.50 -5.16 -15.75
C ASN A 129 7.52 -6.63 -16.20
N ASN A 130 7.26 -7.56 -15.29
CA ASN A 130 7.09 -8.98 -15.60
C ASN A 130 5.89 -9.57 -14.83
N LEU A 131 5.42 -10.75 -15.28
CA LEU A 131 4.23 -11.39 -14.72
C LEU A 131 4.40 -11.82 -13.27
N MET A 132 5.61 -12.21 -12.85
CA MET A 132 5.87 -12.63 -11.48
C MET A 132 5.75 -11.47 -10.49
N THR A 133 6.38 -10.33 -10.80
CA THR A 133 6.28 -9.11 -9.99
C THR A 133 4.87 -8.55 -9.99
N LEU A 134 4.17 -8.62 -11.13
CA LEU A 134 2.76 -8.22 -11.25
C LEU A 134 1.89 -9.08 -10.32
N PHE A 135 2.01 -10.41 -10.41
CA PHE A 135 1.26 -11.35 -9.58
C PHE A 135 1.52 -11.13 -8.09
N LEU A 136 2.79 -11.10 -7.65
CA LEU A 136 3.15 -10.92 -6.24
C LEU A 136 2.65 -9.59 -5.66
N SER A 137 2.71 -8.51 -6.46
CA SER A 137 2.22 -7.20 -6.03
C SER A 137 0.70 -7.17 -5.92
N LEU A 138 -0.02 -7.85 -6.84
CA LEU A 138 -1.47 -7.98 -6.81
C LEU A 138 -1.93 -8.82 -5.62
N GLU A 139 -1.26 -9.94 -5.33
CA GLU A 139 -1.52 -10.77 -4.16
C GLU A 139 -1.32 -10.00 -2.86
N TRP A 140 -0.21 -9.27 -2.74
CA TRP A 140 0.03 -8.41 -1.58
C TRP A 140 -1.11 -7.40 -1.39
N PHE A 141 -1.47 -6.67 -2.45
CA PHE A 141 -2.58 -5.72 -2.40
C PHE A 141 -3.90 -6.40 -1.99
N SER A 142 -4.20 -7.56 -2.58
CA SER A 142 -5.47 -8.27 -2.36
C SER A 142 -5.59 -8.83 -0.94
N ILE A 143 -4.53 -9.46 -0.41
CA ILE A 143 -4.50 -9.94 0.98
C ILE A 143 -4.76 -8.78 1.95
N GLY A 144 -4.15 -7.62 1.70
CA GLY A 144 -4.41 -6.41 2.49
C GLY A 144 -5.89 -6.00 2.47
N LEU A 145 -6.52 -5.99 1.30
CA LEU A 145 -7.94 -5.70 1.15
C LEU A 145 -8.84 -6.73 1.86
N TYR A 146 -8.54 -8.02 1.78
CA TYR A 146 -9.32 -9.05 2.46
C TYR A 146 -9.35 -8.82 3.98
N VAL A 147 -8.19 -8.46 4.55
CA VAL A 147 -8.08 -8.16 5.99
C VAL A 147 -8.81 -6.86 6.33
N LEU A 148 -8.70 -5.82 5.50
CA LEU A 148 -9.42 -4.55 5.72
C LEU A 148 -10.95 -4.75 5.68
N CYS A 149 -11.46 -5.58 4.77
CA CYS A 149 -12.89 -5.90 4.71
C CYS A 149 -13.39 -6.66 5.96
N ALA A 150 -12.55 -7.54 6.52
CA ALA A 150 -12.88 -8.35 7.70
C ALA A 150 -12.38 -7.76 9.03
N ILE A 151 -11.99 -6.47 9.05
CA ILE A 151 -11.29 -5.89 10.20
C ILE A 151 -12.17 -5.83 11.46
N ASP A 152 -13.48 -5.59 11.30
CA ASP A 152 -14.44 -5.63 12.39
C ASP A 152 -14.93 -7.06 12.64
N ARG A 153 -14.22 -7.77 13.51
CA ARG A 153 -14.52 -9.16 13.87
C ARG A 153 -15.82 -9.34 14.67
N LYS A 154 -16.41 -8.26 15.21
CA LYS A 154 -17.67 -8.34 15.96
C LYS A 154 -18.88 -8.30 15.02
N LEU A 155 -18.69 -7.79 13.80
CA LEU A 155 -19.75 -7.70 12.80
C LEU A 155 -19.70 -8.92 11.87
N LEU A 156 -20.69 -9.82 12.00
CA LEU A 156 -20.79 -11.02 11.15
C LEU A 156 -20.78 -10.67 9.64
N GLY A 157 -21.40 -9.54 9.26
CA GLY A 157 -21.41 -9.07 7.89
C GLY A 157 -20.02 -8.72 7.34
N ALA A 158 -19.11 -8.18 8.17
CA ALA A 158 -17.73 -7.89 7.76
C ALA A 158 -16.94 -9.17 7.52
N LEU A 159 -17.12 -10.18 8.39
CA LEU A 159 -16.48 -11.49 8.24
C LEU A 159 -16.98 -12.22 6.98
N GLU A 160 -18.28 -12.20 6.71
CA GLU A 160 -18.87 -12.79 5.50
C GLU A 160 -18.39 -12.06 4.24
N ALA A 161 -18.34 -10.73 4.26
CA ALA A 161 -17.84 -9.92 3.15
C ALA A 161 -16.36 -10.21 2.86
N GLY A 162 -15.51 -10.24 3.88
CA GLY A 162 -14.10 -10.56 3.72
C GLY A 162 -13.86 -11.98 3.19
N LEU A 163 -14.64 -12.96 3.66
CA LEU A 163 -14.56 -14.34 3.15
C LEU A 163 -15.00 -14.44 1.69
N LYS A 164 -16.10 -13.78 1.31
CA LYS A 164 -16.55 -13.72 -0.08
C LYS A 164 -15.48 -13.09 -0.97
N TYR A 165 -14.86 -12.01 -0.50
CA TYR A 165 -13.85 -11.30 -1.27
C TYR A 165 -12.56 -12.13 -1.43
N LEU A 166 -12.15 -12.85 -0.38
CA LEU A 166 -11.05 -13.82 -0.42
C LEU A 166 -11.31 -14.95 -1.43
N ILE A 167 -12.51 -15.55 -1.43
CA ILE A 167 -12.83 -16.66 -2.35
C ILE A 167 -12.84 -16.18 -3.80
N VAL A 168 -13.50 -15.06 -4.08
CA VAL A 168 -13.59 -14.51 -5.44
C VAL A 168 -12.21 -14.06 -5.94
N GLY A 169 -11.44 -13.35 -5.10
CA GLY A 169 -10.12 -12.88 -5.47
C GLY A 169 -9.08 -14.01 -5.55
N GLY A 170 -9.18 -15.03 -4.70
CA GLY A 170 -8.34 -16.24 -4.78
C GLY A 170 -8.60 -17.04 -6.07
N PHE A 171 -9.86 -17.17 -6.49
CA PHE A 171 -10.19 -17.74 -7.79
C PHE A 171 -9.64 -16.89 -8.94
N GLY A 172 -9.81 -15.57 -8.88
CA GLY A 172 -9.25 -14.65 -9.88
C GLY A 172 -7.73 -14.76 -10.01
N SER A 173 -7.03 -14.92 -8.89
CA SER A 173 -5.57 -15.04 -8.87
C SER A 173 -5.09 -16.41 -9.36
N ALA A 174 -5.84 -17.48 -9.10
CA ALA A 174 -5.58 -18.81 -9.66
C ALA A 174 -5.76 -18.87 -11.19
N VAL A 175 -6.63 -18.02 -11.75
CA VAL A 175 -6.79 -17.90 -13.21
C VAL A 175 -5.65 -17.09 -13.84
N LEU A 176 -5.05 -16.16 -13.08
CA LEU A 176 -3.95 -15.32 -13.55
C LEU A 176 -2.61 -16.07 -13.58
N LEU A 177 -2.43 -17.06 -12.70
CA LEU A 177 -1.22 -17.89 -12.54
C LEU A 177 -1.18 -19.06 -13.54
#